data_AF-A0A7W9W5Q6-F1
#
_entry.id   AF-A0A7W9W5Q6-F1
#
_cell.length_a   1.000
_cell.length_b   1.000
_cell.length_c   1.000
_cell.angle_alpha   90.00
_cell.angle_beta   90.00
_cell.angle_gamma   90.00
#
_symmetry.space_group_name_H-M   'P 1'
#
loop_
_entity.id
_entity.type
_entity.pdbx_description
1 polymer ?
#
loop_
_entity_poly.entity_id
_entity_poly.type
_entity_poly.pdbx_seq_one_letter_code
_entity_poly.pdbx_strand_id
1 'polypeptide(L)'
;MAKTPSPSSRRAARETALRILYMMEVGKTPRDIAQQETVAANKLEEEAAEFSCLLVDGTLAHQDATDLAIAQHSTHYPLNQQTIVDRNILRIAATEILFGLSGAPAGVVANEAVELAKKYSTSEAAKFINGVIGGLIRATEEKNAPEEPSLLEEPSLEESKEVEEVHV
;
A
#
# COMPACT_ATOMS: atom_id res chain seq x y z
N MET A 1 -5.60 -9.42 -21.84
CA MET A 1 -4.74 -8.72 -20.85
C MET A 1 -5.36 -7.35 -20.65
N ALA A 2 -5.88 -7.04 -19.45
CA ALA A 2 -6.45 -5.73 -19.17
C ALA A 2 -5.37 -4.66 -19.35
N LYS A 3 -5.67 -3.64 -20.14
CA LYS A 3 -4.76 -2.53 -20.42
C LYS A 3 -4.65 -1.68 -19.16
N THR A 4 -3.44 -1.37 -18.71
CA THR A 4 -3.26 -0.49 -17.54
C THR A 4 -3.92 0.87 -17.84
N PRO A 5 -4.87 1.35 -17.00
CA PRO A 5 -5.59 2.58 -17.26
C PRO A 5 -4.65 3.79 -17.27
N SER A 6 -5.04 4.85 -18.00
CA SER A 6 -4.30 6.12 -18.04
C SER A 6 -4.19 6.75 -16.63
N PRO A 7 -3.23 7.67 -16.38
CA PRO A 7 -3.10 8.32 -15.08
C PRO A 7 -4.38 9.02 -14.59
N SER A 8 -5.10 9.71 -15.47
CA SER A 8 -6.37 10.37 -15.14
C SER A 8 -7.47 9.35 -14.83
N SER A 9 -7.54 8.26 -15.60
CA SER A 9 -8.45 7.14 -15.37
C SER A 9 -8.19 6.47 -14.01
N ARG A 10 -6.91 6.26 -13.64
CA ARG A 10 -6.53 5.74 -12.31
C ARG A 10 -6.97 6.66 -11.17
N ARG A 11 -6.87 7.98 -11.33
CA ARG A 11 -7.35 8.93 -10.31
C ARG A 11 -8.86 8.84 -10.12
N ALA A 12 -9.62 8.84 -11.23
CA ALA A 12 -11.08 8.69 -11.18
C ALA A 12 -11.50 7.35 -10.55
N ALA A 13 -10.77 6.28 -10.85
CA ALA A 13 -10.99 4.96 -10.26
C ALA A 13 -10.76 4.93 -8.75
N ARG A 14 -9.66 5.53 -8.23
CA ARG A 14 -9.42 5.63 -6.79
C ARG A 14 -10.50 6.43 -6.07
N GLU A 15 -10.93 7.53 -6.67
CA GLU A 15 -12.01 8.35 -6.14
C GLU A 15 -13.34 7.58 -6.09
N THR A 16 -13.61 6.77 -7.11
CA THR A 16 -14.79 5.90 -7.18
C THR A 16 -14.70 4.79 -6.13
N ALA A 17 -13.54 4.14 -5.98
CA ALA A 17 -13.30 3.13 -4.96
C ALA A 17 -13.55 3.67 -3.54
N LEU A 18 -13.07 4.89 -3.24
CA LEU A 18 -13.33 5.55 -1.96
C LEU A 18 -14.83 5.72 -1.69
N ARG A 19 -15.60 6.17 -2.68
CA ARG A 19 -17.06 6.32 -2.56
C ARG A 19 -17.77 4.99 -2.34
N ILE A 20 -17.36 3.95 -3.08
CA ILE A 20 -17.93 2.61 -2.94
C ILE A 20 -17.71 2.08 -1.53
N LEU A 21 -16.47 2.12 -1.02
CA LEU A 21 -16.16 1.68 0.34
C LEU A 21 -16.94 2.49 1.40
N TYR A 22 -17.08 3.81 1.20
CA TYR A 22 -17.89 4.64 2.09
C TYR A 22 -19.38 4.23 2.07
N MET A 23 -19.98 3.99 0.89
CA MET A 23 -21.37 3.53 0.77
C MET A 23 -21.59 2.17 1.42
N MET A 24 -20.64 1.25 1.27
CA MET A 24 -20.69 -0.05 1.93
C MET A 24 -20.62 0.09 3.46
N GLU A 25 -19.73 0.93 3.97
CA GLU A 25 -19.49 1.03 5.40
C GLU A 25 -20.53 1.87 6.14
N VAL A 26 -20.93 3.02 5.57
CA VAL A 26 -21.90 3.95 6.16
C VAL A 26 -23.31 3.63 5.71
N GLY A 27 -23.51 3.51 4.39
CA GLY A 27 -24.81 3.24 3.80
C GLY A 27 -25.29 1.80 3.97
N LYS A 28 -24.40 0.89 4.37
CA LYS A 28 -24.64 -0.56 4.41
C LYS A 28 -25.12 -1.10 3.06
N THR A 29 -24.73 -0.41 1.99
CA THR A 29 -25.09 -0.80 0.62
C THR A 29 -24.29 -2.05 0.24
N PRO A 30 -24.94 -3.09 -0.32
CA PRO A 30 -24.23 -4.24 -0.85
C PRO A 30 -23.18 -3.83 -1.90
N ARG A 31 -22.03 -4.53 -1.89
CA ARG A 31 -20.85 -4.20 -2.72
C ARG A 31 -21.19 -4.00 -4.21
N ASP A 32 -21.97 -4.91 -4.78
CA ASP A 32 -22.31 -4.88 -6.20
C ASP A 32 -23.21 -3.68 -6.55
N ILE A 33 -24.15 -3.36 -5.67
CA ILE A 33 -25.03 -2.19 -5.82
C ILE A 33 -24.22 -0.90 -5.71
N ALA A 34 -23.36 -0.79 -4.69
CA ALA A 34 -22.50 0.38 -4.50
C ALA A 34 -21.59 0.62 -5.72
N GLN A 35 -21.02 -0.45 -6.28
CA GLN A 35 -20.22 -0.38 -7.52
C GLN A 35 -21.05 0.12 -8.70
N GLN A 36 -22.17 -0.54 -8.98
CA GLN A 36 -23.00 -0.23 -10.14
C GLN A 36 -23.49 1.22 -10.10
N GLU A 37 -24.02 1.66 -8.95
CA GLU A 37 -24.51 3.02 -8.76
C GLU A 37 -23.38 4.05 -8.89
N THR A 38 -22.24 3.81 -8.26
CA THR A 38 -21.13 4.78 -8.26
C THR A 38 -20.46 4.89 -9.63
N VAL A 39 -20.24 3.78 -10.33
CA VAL A 39 -19.69 3.77 -11.69
C VAL A 39 -20.61 4.51 -12.65
N ALA A 40 -21.92 4.23 -12.60
CA ALA A 40 -22.90 4.91 -13.44
C ALA A 40 -22.97 6.41 -13.14
N ALA A 41 -23.01 6.80 -11.86
CA ALA A 41 -23.07 8.21 -11.45
C ALA A 41 -21.85 9.01 -11.89
N ASN A 42 -20.66 8.40 -11.88
CA ASN A 42 -19.41 9.05 -12.26
C ASN A 42 -19.06 8.88 -13.75
N LYS A 43 -19.88 8.15 -14.52
CA LYS A 43 -19.68 7.86 -15.95
C LYS A 43 -18.27 7.34 -16.25
N LEU A 44 -17.78 6.42 -15.42
CA LEU A 44 -16.47 5.83 -15.61
C LEU A 44 -16.43 5.00 -16.90
N GLU A 45 -15.34 5.15 -17.65
CA GLU A 45 -15.00 4.24 -18.74
C GLU A 45 -14.68 2.85 -18.19
N GLU A 46 -14.78 1.83 -19.05
CA GLU A 46 -14.64 0.42 -18.67
C GLU A 46 -13.33 0.14 -17.92
N GLU A 47 -12.19 0.64 -18.41
CA GLU A 47 -10.89 0.41 -17.76
C GLU A 47 -10.80 1.10 -16.38
N ALA A 48 -11.44 2.26 -16.21
CA ALA A 48 -11.49 2.94 -14.92
C ALA A 48 -12.39 2.18 -13.94
N ALA A 49 -13.52 1.67 -14.44
CA ALA A 49 -14.47 0.90 -13.65
C ALA A 49 -13.84 -0.42 -13.18
N GLU A 50 -13.15 -1.16 -14.06
CA GLU A 50 -12.39 -2.36 -13.72
C GLU A 50 -11.33 -2.08 -12.66
N PHE A 51 -10.56 -1.00 -12.81
CA PHE A 51 -9.53 -0.67 -11.84
C PHE A 51 -10.14 -0.23 -10.49
N SER A 52 -11.27 0.49 -10.47
CA SER A 52 -11.98 0.79 -9.22
C SER A 52 -12.45 -0.48 -8.52
N CYS A 53 -12.92 -1.46 -9.28
CA CYS A 53 -13.36 -2.77 -8.80
C CYS A 53 -12.18 -3.52 -8.15
N LEU A 54 -11.04 -3.57 -8.84
CA LEU A 54 -9.80 -4.16 -8.32
C LEU A 54 -9.37 -3.53 -6.99
N LEU A 55 -9.43 -2.20 -6.88
CA LEU A 55 -9.07 -1.50 -5.64
C LEU A 55 -10.03 -1.82 -4.49
N VAL A 56 -11.34 -1.84 -4.75
CA VAL A 56 -12.35 -2.20 -3.74
C VAL A 56 -12.14 -3.62 -3.26
N ASP A 57 -12.06 -4.58 -4.18
CA ASP A 57 -11.94 -6.00 -3.83
C ASP A 57 -10.62 -6.30 -3.14
N GLY A 58 -9.52 -5.74 -3.63
CA GLY A 58 -8.22 -5.87 -2.98
C GLY A 58 -8.23 -5.30 -1.57
N THR A 59 -8.85 -4.14 -1.37
CA THR A 59 -8.95 -3.49 -0.06
C THR A 59 -9.74 -4.35 0.93
N LEU A 60 -10.84 -4.97 0.48
CA LEU A 60 -11.66 -5.86 1.31
C LEU A 60 -10.95 -7.19 1.59
N ALA A 61 -10.32 -7.79 0.58
CA ALA A 61 -9.66 -9.09 0.70
C ALA A 61 -8.41 -9.05 1.59
N HIS A 62 -7.71 -7.92 1.63
CA HIS A 62 -6.47 -7.76 2.38
C HIS A 62 -6.61 -6.83 3.60
N GLN A 63 -7.84 -6.54 4.03
CA GLN A 63 -8.10 -5.53 5.06
C GLN A 63 -7.27 -5.73 6.33
N ASP A 64 -7.24 -6.95 6.89
CA ASP A 64 -6.53 -7.22 8.15
C ASP A 64 -5.00 -7.00 8.04
N ALA A 65 -4.41 -7.46 6.93
CA ALA A 65 -2.98 -7.28 6.66
C ALA A 65 -2.65 -5.80 6.43
N THR A 66 -3.50 -5.10 5.68
CA THR A 66 -3.39 -3.67 5.41
C THR A 66 -3.53 -2.85 6.69
N ASP A 67 -4.52 -3.14 7.53
CA ASP A 67 -4.76 -2.45 8.80
C ASP A 67 -3.59 -2.64 9.76
N LEU A 68 -3.02 -3.85 9.84
CA LEU A 68 -1.84 -4.14 10.64
C LEU A 68 -0.62 -3.33 10.15
N ALA A 69 -0.38 -3.28 8.84
CA ALA A 69 0.72 -2.51 8.27
C ALA A 69 0.55 -1.01 8.55
N ILE A 70 -0.67 -0.47 8.43
CA ILE A 70 -0.98 0.93 8.76
C ILE A 70 -0.74 1.20 10.25
N ALA A 71 -1.14 0.28 11.13
CA ALA A 71 -1.00 0.43 12.58
C ALA A 71 0.47 0.61 13.03
N GLN A 72 1.42 -0.04 12.34
CA GLN A 72 2.86 0.09 12.61
C GLN A 72 3.38 1.52 12.39
N HIS A 73 2.71 2.31 11.57
CA HIS A 73 3.11 3.67 11.21
C HIS A 73 2.14 4.75 11.74
N SER A 74 1.12 4.37 12.52
CA SER A 74 0.09 5.27 13.06
C SER A 74 0.01 5.23 14.59
N THR A 75 1.16 5.26 15.25
CA THR A 75 1.32 5.05 16.71
C THR A 75 0.53 6.01 17.59
N HIS A 76 0.37 7.28 17.18
CA HIS A 76 -0.34 8.29 17.97
C HIS A 76 -1.84 8.36 17.67
N TYR A 77 -2.27 7.86 16.50
CA TYR A 77 -3.63 8.00 16.00
C TYR A 77 -4.09 6.67 15.41
N PRO A 78 -4.66 5.79 16.25
CA PRO A 78 -5.12 4.48 15.81
C PRO A 78 -6.10 4.57 14.63
N LEU A 79 -6.01 3.59 13.74
CA LEU A 79 -6.81 3.56 12.51
C LEU A 79 -8.32 3.58 12.75
N ASN A 80 -8.78 2.96 13.85
CA ASN A 80 -10.20 2.95 14.24
C ASN A 80 -10.73 4.29 14.76
N GLN A 81 -9.84 5.22 15.14
CA GLN A 81 -10.19 6.58 15.55
C GLN A 81 -10.21 7.56 14.38
N GLN A 82 -9.69 7.15 13.21
CA GLN A 82 -9.76 7.95 11.99
C GLN A 82 -11.19 8.03 11.48
N THR A 83 -11.51 9.12 10.78
CA THR A 83 -12.76 9.20 10.05
C THR A 83 -12.84 8.06 9.03
N ILE A 84 -14.06 7.66 8.67
CA ILE A 84 -14.29 6.59 7.69
C ILE A 84 -13.58 6.90 6.37
N VAL A 85 -13.58 8.17 5.97
CA VAL A 85 -12.90 8.64 4.75
C VAL A 85 -11.39 8.47 4.87
N ASP A 86 -10.77 8.98 5.94
CA ASP A 86 -9.31 8.91 6.12
C ASP A 86 -8.82 7.47 6.23
N ARG A 87 -9.56 6.63 6.97
CA ARG A 87 -9.28 5.20 7.08
C ARG A 87 -9.32 4.51 5.72
N ASN A 88 -10.34 4.78 4.92
CA ASN A 88 -10.47 4.14 3.61
C ASN A 88 -9.43 4.66 2.59
N ILE A 89 -9.02 5.93 2.67
CA ILE A 89 -7.90 6.44 1.87
C ILE A 89 -6.60 5.71 2.23
N LEU A 90 -6.30 5.55 3.52
CA LEU A 90 -5.13 4.80 3.99
C LEU A 90 -5.16 3.35 3.49
N ARG A 91 -6.31 2.67 3.65
CA ARG A 91 -6.48 1.28 3.24
C ARG A 91 -6.30 1.09 1.73
N ILE A 92 -6.90 1.94 0.90
CA ILE A 92 -6.72 1.88 -0.56
C ILE A 92 -5.23 2.02 -0.90
N ALA A 93 -4.57 3.07 -0.40
CA ALA A 93 -3.19 3.38 -0.73
C ALA A 93 -2.21 2.28 -0.26
N ALA A 94 -2.36 1.83 0.98
CA ALA A 94 -1.53 0.78 1.55
C ALA A 94 -1.73 -0.55 0.82
N THR A 95 -2.98 -0.94 0.52
CA THR A 95 -3.25 -2.16 -0.24
C THR A 95 -2.64 -2.08 -1.64
N GLU A 96 -2.81 -0.95 -2.32
CA GLU A 96 -2.26 -0.75 -3.66
C GLU A 96 -0.73 -0.88 -3.69
N ILE A 97 -0.03 -0.38 -2.66
CA ILE A 97 1.42 -0.49 -2.51
C ILE A 97 1.85 -1.92 -2.15
N LEU A 98 1.25 -2.50 -1.10
CA LEU A 98 1.68 -3.80 -0.55
C LEU A 98 1.44 -4.96 -1.52
N PHE A 99 0.38 -4.89 -2.32
CA PHE A 99 -0.02 -5.95 -3.24
C PHE A 99 0.19 -5.59 -4.72
N GLY A 100 0.78 -4.43 -5.01
CA GLY A 100 1.15 -4.03 -6.36
C GLY A 100 -0.03 -3.90 -7.33
N LEU A 101 -1.21 -3.51 -6.84
CA LEU A 101 -2.48 -3.61 -7.62
C LEU A 101 -2.52 -2.73 -8.87
N SER A 102 -1.71 -1.67 -8.94
CA SER A 102 -1.75 -0.70 -10.04
C SER A 102 -0.52 -0.69 -10.94
N GLY A 103 0.57 -1.34 -10.53
CA GLY A 103 1.89 -1.19 -11.15
C GLY A 103 2.46 0.24 -11.11
N ALA A 104 1.82 1.17 -10.39
CA ALA A 104 2.34 2.53 -10.22
C ALA A 104 3.46 2.54 -9.15
N PRO A 105 4.49 3.40 -9.30
CA PRO A 105 5.48 3.59 -8.25
C PRO A 105 4.81 4.01 -6.93
N ALA A 106 5.31 3.52 -5.79
CA ALA A 106 4.69 3.75 -4.49
C ALA A 106 4.56 5.25 -4.15
N GLY A 107 5.53 6.08 -4.55
CA GLY A 107 5.45 7.54 -4.38
C GLY A 107 4.28 8.19 -5.15
N VAL A 108 3.90 7.63 -6.31
CA VAL A 108 2.71 8.10 -7.04
C VAL A 108 1.44 7.75 -6.28
N VAL A 109 1.35 6.52 -5.74
CA VAL A 109 0.21 6.11 -4.92
C VAL A 109 0.08 6.98 -3.67
N ALA A 110 1.19 7.27 -3.00
CA ALA A 110 1.23 8.18 -1.85
C ALA A 110 0.71 9.57 -2.19
N ASN A 111 1.16 10.15 -3.31
CA ASN A 111 0.68 11.46 -3.76
C ASN A 111 -0.83 11.46 -4.05
N GLU A 112 -1.35 10.42 -4.71
CA GLU A 112 -2.79 10.32 -5.00
C GLU A 112 -3.63 10.16 -3.72
N ALA A 113 -3.12 9.46 -2.70
CA ALA A 113 -3.76 9.38 -1.39
C ALA A 113 -3.86 10.75 -0.69
N VAL A 114 -2.78 11.53 -0.77
CA VAL A 114 -2.75 12.90 -0.24
C VAL A 114 -3.73 13.82 -0.97
N GLU A 115 -3.82 13.71 -2.30
CA GLU A 115 -4.78 14.48 -3.09
C GLU A 115 -6.24 14.11 -2.77
N LEU A 116 -6.54 12.83 -2.55
CA LEU A 116 -7.86 12.41 -2.05
C LEU A 116 -8.16 13.02 -0.69
N ALA A 117 -7.20 13.01 0.24
CA ALA A 117 -7.38 13.59 1.57
C ALA A 117 -7.64 15.09 1.51
N LYS A 118 -6.94 15.83 0.66
CA LYS A 118 -7.20 17.26 0.43
C LYS A 118 -8.60 17.53 -0.12
N LYS A 119 -9.12 16.62 -0.95
CA LYS A 119 -10.44 16.75 -1.57
C LYS A 119 -11.59 16.37 -0.64
N TYR A 120 -11.40 15.36 0.20
CA TYR A 120 -12.47 14.73 0.99
C TYR A 120 -12.33 14.87 2.50
N SER A 121 -11.24 15.46 2.98
CA SER A 121 -10.92 15.58 4.40
C SER A 121 -10.21 16.91 4.68
N THR A 122 -9.38 16.95 5.73
CA THR A 122 -8.69 18.15 6.20
C THR A 122 -7.23 18.20 5.75
N SER A 123 -6.62 19.38 5.85
CA SER A 123 -5.17 19.54 5.63
C SER A 123 -4.33 18.72 6.60
N GLU A 124 -4.80 18.55 7.84
CA GLU A 124 -4.11 17.74 8.85
C GLU A 124 -4.21 16.24 8.51
N ALA A 125 -5.36 15.78 8.02
CA ALA A 125 -5.51 14.42 7.51
C ALA A 125 -4.56 14.15 6.33
N ALA A 126 -4.42 15.10 5.41
CA ALA A 126 -3.49 14.97 4.28
C ALA A 126 -2.01 14.81 4.73
N LYS A 127 -1.58 15.59 5.73
CA LYS A 127 -0.24 15.46 6.33
C LYS A 127 -0.06 14.13 7.04
N PHE A 128 -1.06 13.72 7.81
CA PHE A 128 -1.06 12.44 8.54
C PHE A 128 -0.94 11.25 7.57
N ILE A 129 -1.80 11.21 6.54
CA ILE A 129 -1.78 10.16 5.50
C ILE A 129 -0.41 10.11 4.81
N ASN A 130 0.17 11.26 4.46
CA ASN A 130 1.51 11.32 3.88
C ASN A 130 2.57 10.70 4.79
N GLY A 131 2.51 11.00 6.09
CA GLY A 131 3.43 10.45 7.09
C GLY A 131 3.33 8.93 7.22
N VAL A 132 2.10 8.41 7.34
CA VAL A 132 1.82 6.98 7.50
C VAL A 132 2.25 6.20 6.25
N ILE A 133 1.80 6.63 5.07
CA ILE A 133 2.13 5.94 3.81
C ILE A 133 3.63 6.06 3.50
N GLY A 134 4.25 7.20 3.76
CA GLY A 134 5.70 7.35 3.61
C GLY A 134 6.50 6.44 4.53
N GLY A 135 6.02 6.19 5.76
CA GLY A 135 6.60 5.20 6.67
C GLY A 135 6.48 3.78 6.14
N LEU A 136 5.31 3.41 5.62
CA LEU A 136 5.06 2.11 5.03
C LEU A 136 5.97 1.84 3.83
N ILE A 137 6.16 2.81 2.94
CA ILE A 137 7.03 2.68 1.77
C ILE A 137 8.48 2.38 2.20
N ARG A 138 9.03 3.15 3.14
CA ARG A 138 10.39 2.91 3.64
C ARG A 138 10.55 1.51 4.24
N ALA A 139 9.57 1.07 5.03
CA ALA A 139 9.60 -0.28 5.61
C ALA A 139 9.54 -1.39 4.53
N THR A 140 8.85 -1.16 3.41
CA THR A 140 8.86 -2.11 2.27
C THR A 140 10.17 -2.09 1.49
N GLU A 141 10.84 -0.95 1.39
CA GLU A 141 12.15 -0.85 0.73
C GLU A 141 13.25 -1.52 1.56
N GLU A 142 13.25 -1.32 2.88
CA GLU A 142 14.22 -1.95 3.80
C GLU A 142 14.11 -3.48 3.81
N LYS A 143 12.89 -4.04 3.77
CA LYS A 143 12.68 -5.50 3.69
C LYS A 143 13.13 -6.13 2.37
N ASN A 144 13.21 -5.33 1.30
CA ASN A 144 13.60 -5.79 -0.02
C ASN A 144 15.06 -5.43 -0.35
N ALA A 145 15.79 -4.82 0.58
CA ALA A 145 17.22 -4.60 0.42
C ALA A 145 17.92 -5.98 0.32
N PRO A 146 18.85 -6.17 -0.64
CA PRO A 146 19.61 -7.41 -0.69
C PRO A 146 20.36 -7.58 0.63
N GLU A 147 20.22 -8.73 1.29
CA GLU A 147 21.08 -9.11 2.41
C GLU A 147 22.52 -8.94 1.95
N GLU A 148 23.26 -7.99 2.56
CA GLU A 148 24.68 -7.84 2.28
C GLU A 148 25.35 -9.21 2.52
N PRO A 149 26.15 -9.73 1.58
CA PRO A 149 26.96 -10.91 1.86
C PRO A 149 27.86 -10.58 3.06
N SER A 150 27.61 -11.26 4.18
CA SER A 150 28.42 -11.20 5.39
C SER A 150 29.90 -11.44 5.03
N LEU A 151 30.71 -10.38 4.96
CA LEU A 151 32.14 -10.40 4.61
C LEU A 151 33.03 -10.80 5.81
N LEU A 152 32.56 -11.66 6.72
CA LEU A 152 33.34 -12.06 7.91
C LEU A 152 33.38 -13.56 8.10
N GLU A 153 33.94 -14.28 7.13
CA GLU A 153 34.72 -15.48 7.42
C GLU A 153 35.95 -15.49 6.49
N GLU A 154 36.92 -14.61 6.76
CA GLU A 154 38.29 -14.92 6.35
C GLU A 154 38.82 -15.99 7.31
N PRO A 155 39.19 -17.20 6.84
CA PRO A 155 39.93 -18.11 7.69
C PRO A 155 41.30 -17.49 7.95
N SER A 156 41.57 -17.21 9.21
CA SER A 156 42.85 -16.71 9.71
C SER A 156 43.99 -17.63 9.26
N LEU A 157 44.94 -17.06 8.52
CA LEU A 157 46.25 -17.65 8.27
C LEU A 157 47.04 -17.66 9.58
N GLU A 158 47.16 -18.83 10.22
CA GLU A 158 48.16 -19.25 11.23
C GLU A 158 47.73 -20.67 11.66
N GLU A 159 48.49 -21.77 11.52
CA GLU A 159 49.89 -21.98 11.89
C GLU A 159 50.65 -22.80 10.82
N SER A 160 51.72 -22.21 10.32
CA SER A 160 52.94 -22.94 9.98
C SER A 160 53.65 -23.35 11.27
N LYS A 161 53.73 -24.64 11.55
CA LYS A 161 54.81 -25.22 12.36
C LYS A 161 55.39 -26.43 11.64
N GLU A 162 56.52 -26.16 11.00
CA GLU A 162 57.62 -27.09 10.81
C GLU A 162 58.06 -27.64 12.18
N VAL A 163 58.32 -28.95 12.29
CA VAL A 163 59.56 -29.60 12.80
C VAL A 163 59.29 -31.12 12.96
N GLU A 164 59.88 -31.88 12.03
CA GLU A 164 60.84 -33.00 12.27
C GLU A 164 60.66 -33.93 13.48
N GLU A 165 60.43 -35.24 13.24
CA GLU A 165 61.38 -36.36 13.53
C GLU A 165 60.72 -37.77 13.52
N VAL A 166 61.26 -38.64 12.65
CA VAL A 166 61.70 -40.06 12.80
C VAL A 166 60.82 -41.12 13.51
N HIS A 167 60.75 -42.31 12.86
CA HIS A 167 60.62 -43.71 13.33
C HIS A 167 59.51 -44.44 12.51
N VAL A 168 59.69 -45.54 11.77
CA VAL A 168 60.68 -46.64 11.69
C VAL A 168 60.71 -47.15 10.25
#